data_AF-A0A162NP43-F1
#
_entry.id   AF-A0A162NP43-F1
#
_cell.length_a   1.000
_cell.length_b   1.000
_cell.length_c   1.000
_cell.angle_alpha   90.00
_cell.angle_beta   90.00
_cell.angle_gamma   90.00
#
_symmetry.space_group_name_H-M   'P 1'
#
loop_
_entity.id
_entity.type
_entity.pdbx_description
1 polymer ?
#
loop_
_entity_poly.entity_id
_entity_poly.type
_entity_poly.pdbx_seq_one_letter_code
_entity_poly.pdbx_strand_id
1 'polypeptide(L)'
;LRRILDAAGEDPVQPCTYSPPPGDWAASVSVGSRLKSIGASANLGIAESIAATDATLLPGVLAMAATEARHDALMAAADGRPASPTAFDTAIPEEWAFNLALGSVVPGACPSLPALPVVPGLSAQLGGVGGGGGSGGGGGVTCSFFWDPEQAAASIESPKPLFIAWVNQLAAPVYTSLAATSPGNGTASPPGGMAGSVFAVLTSQDEAAKVAELAGYALAGPAYLSM
;
A
#
# COMPACT_ATOMS: atom_id res chain seq x y z
N LEU A 1 8.06 -18.04 -12.35
CA LEU A 1 9.02 -17.49 -11.37
C LEU A 1 10.27 -18.35 -11.19
N ARG A 2 10.19 -19.59 -10.68
CA ARG A 2 11.41 -20.41 -10.40
C ARG A 2 12.40 -20.49 -11.58
N ARG A 3 11.92 -20.84 -12.78
CA ARG A 3 12.76 -20.89 -13.99
C ARG A 3 13.37 -19.54 -14.39
N ILE A 4 12.73 -18.42 -14.02
CA ILE A 4 13.24 -17.07 -14.30
C ILE A 4 14.39 -16.75 -13.34
N LEU A 5 14.22 -17.08 -12.06
CA LEU A 5 15.26 -16.91 -11.04
C LEU A 5 16.47 -17.82 -11.32
N ASP A 6 16.22 -19.09 -11.67
CA ASP A 6 17.30 -20.03 -12.04
C ASP A 6 18.12 -19.51 -13.24
N ALA A 7 17.47 -18.85 -14.22
CA ALA A 7 18.15 -18.25 -15.37
C ALA A 7 18.97 -17.00 -15.00
N ALA A 8 18.56 -16.27 -13.96
CA ALA A 8 19.30 -15.13 -13.40
C ALA A 8 20.41 -15.56 -12.43
N GLY A 9 20.49 -16.85 -12.06
CA GLY A 9 21.44 -17.34 -11.06
C GLY A 9 21.07 -16.96 -9.62
N GLU A 10 19.81 -16.62 -9.37
CA GLU A 10 19.30 -16.16 -8.07
C GLU A 10 18.51 -17.26 -7.37
N ASP A 11 18.71 -17.38 -6.05
CA ASP A 11 17.95 -18.32 -5.23
C ASP A 11 16.59 -17.72 -4.82
N PRO A 12 15.49 -18.51 -4.84
CA PRO A 12 14.21 -18.05 -4.32
C PRO A 12 14.30 -17.68 -2.83
N VAL A 13 13.70 -16.54 -2.48
CA VAL A 13 13.49 -16.14 -1.08
C VAL A 13 12.73 -17.24 -0.35
N GLN A 14 13.22 -17.62 0.83
CA GLN A 14 12.58 -18.66 1.64
C GLN A 14 11.27 -18.13 2.25
N PRO A 15 10.22 -18.96 2.29
CA PRO A 15 8.93 -18.52 2.81
C PRO A 15 9.02 -18.22 4.32
N CYS A 16 8.32 -17.18 4.77
CA CYS A 16 8.08 -16.93 6.18
C CYS A 16 6.88 -17.76 6.68
N THR A 17 6.65 -17.76 8.00
CA THR A 17 5.36 -18.19 8.56
C THR A 17 4.39 -17.02 8.56
N TYR A 18 3.19 -17.24 8.03
CA TYR A 18 2.15 -16.22 7.91
C TYR A 18 1.00 -16.48 8.89
N SER A 19 0.40 -15.41 9.39
CA SER A 19 -0.83 -15.51 10.18
C SER A 19 -1.98 -15.98 9.29
N PRO A 20 -2.80 -16.95 9.72
CA PRO A 20 -3.94 -17.38 8.94
C PRO A 20 -4.96 -16.23 8.80
N PRO A 21 -5.71 -16.17 7.69
CA PRO A 21 -6.82 -15.23 7.56
C PRO A 21 -7.90 -15.52 8.62
N PRO A 22 -8.80 -14.58 8.91
CA PRO A 22 -9.90 -14.80 9.85
C PRO A 22 -10.77 -15.98 9.42
N GLY A 23 -11.40 -16.66 10.39
CA GLY A 23 -12.14 -17.91 10.15
C GLY A 23 -13.46 -17.76 9.38
N ASP A 24 -13.87 -16.54 9.03
CA ASP A 24 -15.08 -16.29 8.24
C ASP A 24 -14.75 -16.06 6.76
N TRP A 25 -15.64 -16.53 5.88
CA TRP A 25 -15.46 -16.47 4.43
C TRP A 25 -15.33 -15.04 3.92
N ALA A 26 -16.18 -14.12 4.40
CA ALA A 26 -16.19 -12.73 3.93
C ALA A 26 -14.86 -12.01 4.26
N ALA A 27 -14.34 -12.19 5.47
CA ALA A 27 -13.04 -11.67 5.85
C ALA A 27 -11.91 -12.33 5.08
N SER A 28 -12.00 -13.63 4.78
CA SER A 28 -11.03 -14.33 3.93
C SER A 28 -11.01 -13.78 2.49
N VAL A 29 -12.17 -13.50 1.89
CA VAL A 29 -12.27 -12.89 0.56
C VAL A 29 -11.76 -11.44 0.58
N SER A 30 -12.08 -10.68 1.63
CA SER A 30 -11.60 -9.30 1.80
C SER A 30 -10.08 -9.23 1.96
N VAL A 31 -9.49 -10.07 2.81
CA VAL A 31 -8.02 -10.19 2.97
C VAL A 31 -7.39 -10.67 1.67
N GLY A 32 -8.01 -11.64 0.99
CA GLY A 32 -7.57 -12.13 -0.32
C GLY A 32 -7.52 -11.00 -1.35
N SER A 33 -8.62 -10.26 -1.53
CA SER A 33 -8.71 -9.13 -2.45
C SER A 33 -7.63 -8.09 -2.16
N ARG A 34 -7.44 -7.71 -0.88
CA ARG A 34 -6.34 -6.81 -0.47
C ARG A 34 -4.97 -7.34 -0.89
N LEU A 35 -4.64 -8.59 -0.59
CA LEU A 35 -3.34 -9.17 -0.94
C LEU A 35 -3.13 -9.23 -2.45
N LYS A 36 -4.19 -9.52 -3.21
CA LYS A 36 -4.15 -9.58 -4.67
C LYS A 36 -3.95 -8.21 -5.29
N SER A 37 -4.62 -7.20 -4.75
CA SER A 37 -4.42 -5.82 -5.18
C SER A 37 -3.01 -5.30 -4.88
N ILE A 38 -2.48 -5.59 -3.69
CA ILE A 38 -1.08 -5.27 -3.33
C ILE A 38 -0.11 -6.02 -4.26
N GLY A 39 -0.38 -7.30 -4.55
CA GLY A 39 0.43 -8.09 -5.48
C GLY A 39 0.44 -7.54 -6.90
N ALA A 40 -0.71 -7.12 -7.43
CA ALA A 40 -0.78 -6.45 -8.73
C ALA A 40 0.03 -5.14 -8.73
N SER A 41 -0.16 -4.31 -7.71
CA SER A 41 0.54 -3.04 -7.49
C SER A 41 2.06 -3.20 -7.44
N ALA A 42 2.54 -4.23 -6.72
CA ALA A 42 3.95 -4.54 -6.59
C ALA A 42 4.56 -5.02 -7.92
N ASN A 43 3.86 -5.90 -8.65
CA ASN A 43 4.35 -6.35 -9.95
C ASN A 43 4.43 -5.19 -10.97
N LEU A 44 3.52 -4.22 -10.90
CA LEU A 44 3.62 -3.01 -11.73
C LEU A 44 4.85 -2.17 -11.38
N GLY A 45 5.13 -1.94 -10.09
CA GLY A 45 6.35 -1.24 -9.69
C GLY A 45 7.64 -1.99 -10.06
N ILE A 46 7.65 -3.32 -9.93
CA ILE A 46 8.76 -4.17 -10.40
C ILE A 46 8.92 -4.00 -11.92
N ALA A 47 7.81 -3.96 -12.69
CA ALA A 47 7.89 -3.75 -14.13
C ALA A 47 8.52 -2.39 -14.48
N GLU A 48 8.24 -1.32 -13.73
CA GLU A 48 8.91 -0.02 -13.92
C GLU A 48 10.42 -0.10 -13.65
N SER A 49 10.83 -0.78 -12.58
CA SER A 49 12.24 -0.98 -12.22
C SER A 49 12.98 -1.85 -13.26
N ILE A 50 12.37 -2.95 -13.68
CA ILE A 50 12.92 -3.90 -14.65
C ILE A 50 13.00 -3.29 -16.05
N ALA A 51 12.06 -2.43 -16.43
CA ALA A 51 12.11 -1.75 -17.73
C ALA A 51 13.41 -0.94 -17.92
N ALA A 52 14.01 -0.46 -16.83
CA ALA A 52 15.27 0.26 -16.84
C ALA A 52 16.52 -0.65 -16.82
N THR A 53 16.38 -1.92 -16.42
CA THR A 53 17.53 -2.81 -16.11
C THR A 53 17.59 -4.05 -17.00
N ASP A 54 16.48 -4.76 -17.19
CA ASP A 54 16.38 -5.94 -18.05
C ASP A 54 14.96 -6.11 -18.62
N ALA A 55 14.71 -5.47 -19.76
CA ALA A 55 13.41 -5.50 -20.43
C ALA A 55 12.94 -6.93 -20.83
N THR A 56 13.82 -7.94 -20.83
CA THR A 56 13.44 -9.32 -21.20
C THR A 56 12.53 -9.99 -20.17
N LEU A 57 12.54 -9.52 -18.93
CA LEU A 57 11.72 -10.04 -17.84
C LEU A 57 10.32 -9.41 -17.78
N LEU A 58 10.10 -8.28 -18.47
CA LEU A 58 8.84 -7.53 -18.46
C LEU A 58 7.60 -8.38 -18.78
N PRO A 59 7.58 -9.22 -19.83
CA PRO A 59 6.38 -9.99 -20.16
C PRO A 59 5.94 -10.93 -19.02
N GLY A 60 6.91 -11.51 -18.30
CA GLY A 60 6.63 -12.39 -17.17
C GLY A 60 6.03 -11.65 -15.99
N VAL A 61 6.59 -10.49 -15.63
CA VAL A 61 6.11 -9.67 -14.52
C VAL A 61 4.75 -9.04 -14.82
N LEU A 62 4.53 -8.54 -16.03
CA LEU A 62 3.23 -8.01 -16.45
C LEU A 62 2.15 -9.10 -16.48
N ALA A 63 2.50 -10.34 -16.84
CA ALA A 63 1.58 -11.47 -16.74
C ALA A 63 1.21 -11.79 -15.28
N MET A 64 2.14 -11.64 -14.34
CA MET A 64 1.87 -11.78 -12.90
C MET A 64 0.93 -10.67 -12.41
N ALA A 65 1.20 -9.40 -12.75
CA ALA A 65 0.32 -8.28 -12.43
C ALA A 65 -1.12 -8.52 -12.94
N ALA A 66 -1.27 -8.89 -14.21
CA ALA A 66 -2.57 -9.17 -14.82
C ALA A 66 -3.29 -10.35 -14.16
N THR A 67 -2.56 -11.36 -13.67
CA THR A 67 -3.13 -12.50 -12.96
C THR A 67 -3.67 -12.07 -11.60
N GLU A 68 -2.90 -11.28 -10.84
CA GLU A 68 -3.33 -10.80 -9.53
C GLU A 68 -4.51 -9.83 -9.64
N ALA A 69 -4.54 -8.95 -10.64
CA ALA A 69 -5.69 -8.08 -10.91
C ALA A 69 -6.98 -8.87 -11.21
N ARG A 70 -6.89 -9.98 -11.95
CA ARG A 70 -8.06 -10.86 -12.21
C ARG A 70 -8.55 -11.58 -10.96
N HIS A 71 -7.64 -12.00 -10.09
CA HIS A 71 -8.01 -12.59 -8.80
C HIS A 71 -8.68 -11.56 -7.90
N ASP A 72 -8.15 -10.33 -7.84
CA ASP A 72 -8.75 -9.23 -7.09
C ASP A 72 -10.16 -8.92 -7.62
N ALA A 73 -10.32 -8.78 -8.94
CA ALA A 73 -11.61 -8.56 -9.59
C ALA A 73 -12.64 -9.66 -9.26
N LEU A 74 -12.22 -10.93 -9.25
CA LEU A 74 -13.07 -12.06 -8.89
C LEU A 74 -13.50 -12.01 -7.42
N MET A 75 -12.57 -11.71 -6.51
CA MET A 75 -12.85 -11.61 -5.08
C MET A 75 -13.71 -10.38 -4.75
N ALA A 76 -13.44 -9.24 -5.38
CA ALA A 76 -14.26 -8.05 -5.29
C ALA A 76 -15.70 -8.31 -5.74
N ALA A 77 -15.88 -8.98 -6.89
CA ALA A 77 -17.21 -9.37 -7.36
C ALA A 77 -17.93 -10.33 -6.40
N ALA A 78 -17.20 -11.27 -5.77
CA ALA A 78 -17.75 -12.17 -4.77
C ALA A 78 -18.23 -11.44 -3.50
N ASP A 79 -17.61 -10.31 -3.16
CA ASP A 79 -18.00 -9.41 -2.06
C ASP A 79 -19.04 -8.35 -2.48
N GLY A 80 -19.52 -8.36 -3.73
CA GLY A 80 -20.43 -7.34 -4.25
C GLY A 80 -19.79 -5.96 -4.48
N ARG A 81 -18.47 -5.89 -4.51
CA ARG A 81 -17.70 -4.68 -4.88
C ARG A 81 -17.49 -4.61 -6.39
N PRO A 82 -17.23 -3.42 -6.97
CA PRO A 82 -16.87 -3.29 -8.36
C PRO A 82 -15.62 -4.12 -8.69
N ALA A 83 -15.69 -4.95 -9.73
CA ALA A 83 -14.58 -5.79 -10.18
C ALA A 83 -13.40 -4.97 -10.76
N SER A 84 -13.67 -3.74 -11.19
CA SER A 84 -12.68 -2.77 -11.67
C SER A 84 -13.14 -1.39 -11.16
N PRO A 85 -12.70 -0.99 -9.96
CA PRO A 85 -13.11 0.29 -9.36
C PRO A 85 -12.41 1.49 -10.02
N THR A 86 -11.29 1.27 -10.71
CA THR A 86 -10.48 2.28 -11.40
C THR A 86 -10.09 1.83 -12.80
N ALA A 87 -9.66 2.80 -13.62
CA ALA A 87 -9.15 2.53 -14.96
C ALA A 87 -7.76 1.88 -14.95
N PHE A 88 -6.94 2.21 -13.95
CA PHE A 88 -5.60 1.67 -13.77
C PHE A 88 -5.42 1.18 -12.34
N ASP A 89 -4.58 0.16 -12.18
CA ASP A 89 -4.05 -0.24 -10.89
C ASP A 89 -2.95 0.75 -10.45
N THR A 90 -2.68 0.79 -9.15
CA THR A 90 -1.70 1.70 -8.57
C THR A 90 -0.34 1.02 -8.49
N ALA A 91 0.70 1.55 -9.14
CA ALA A 91 2.05 1.01 -8.99
C ALA A 91 2.66 1.41 -7.64
N ILE A 92 3.33 0.48 -6.96
CA ILE A 92 4.07 0.74 -5.71
C ILE A 92 5.49 0.19 -5.78
N PRO A 93 6.45 0.83 -5.11
CA PRO A 93 7.83 0.35 -5.08
C PRO A 93 7.96 -0.93 -4.22
N GLU A 94 9.03 -1.67 -4.42
CA GLU A 94 9.23 -3.01 -3.85
C GLU A 94 9.27 -2.99 -2.31
N GLU A 95 9.90 -1.98 -1.73
CA GLU A 95 9.96 -1.76 -0.29
C GLU A 95 8.57 -1.56 0.32
N TRP A 96 7.64 -0.92 -0.40
CA TRP A 96 6.27 -0.72 0.07
C TRP A 96 5.50 -2.03 0.08
N ALA A 97 5.61 -2.81 -0.99
CA ALA A 97 5.03 -4.14 -1.07
C ALA A 97 5.57 -5.04 0.06
N PHE A 98 6.87 -4.97 0.33
CA PHE A 98 7.51 -5.71 1.41
C PHE A 98 6.99 -5.30 2.79
N ASN A 99 6.93 -4.00 3.10
CA ASN A 99 6.41 -3.51 4.38
C ASN A 99 4.92 -3.86 4.59
N LEU A 100 4.11 -3.84 3.53
CA LEU A 100 2.72 -4.31 3.59
C LEU A 100 2.62 -5.81 3.89
N ALA A 101 3.48 -6.62 3.26
CA ALA A 101 3.51 -8.06 3.47
C ALA A 101 3.95 -8.44 4.90
N LEU A 102 4.88 -7.68 5.48
CA LEU A 102 5.34 -7.89 6.87
C LEU A 102 4.19 -7.83 7.88
N GLY A 103 3.13 -7.06 7.62
CA GLY A 103 1.93 -7.01 8.47
C GLY A 103 1.18 -8.34 8.57
N SER A 104 1.42 -9.29 7.67
CA SER A 104 0.81 -10.64 7.68
C SER A 104 1.78 -11.74 8.15
N VAL A 105 3.03 -11.39 8.44
CA VAL A 105 4.09 -12.32 8.85
C VAL A 105 4.12 -12.45 10.36
N VAL A 106 4.29 -13.67 10.88
CA VAL A 106 4.53 -13.89 12.31
C VAL A 106 5.91 -13.31 12.67
N PRO A 107 6.01 -12.41 13.67
CA PRO A 107 7.28 -11.78 14.03
C PRO A 107 8.40 -12.79 14.29
N GLY A 108 9.55 -12.59 13.64
CA GLY A 108 10.72 -13.46 13.77
C GLY A 108 10.64 -14.81 13.02
N ALA A 109 9.59 -15.06 12.23
CA ALA A 109 9.37 -16.35 11.58
C ALA A 109 9.88 -16.44 10.13
N CYS A 110 10.67 -15.48 9.68
CA CYS A 110 11.33 -15.51 8.37
C CYS A 110 12.75 -16.09 8.50
N PRO A 111 13.14 -17.08 7.67
CA PRO A 111 14.51 -17.60 7.67
C PRO A 111 15.55 -16.56 7.26
N SER A 112 15.18 -15.69 6.33
CA SER A 112 15.96 -14.53 5.89
C SER A 112 15.00 -13.45 5.40
N LEU A 113 15.43 -12.19 5.51
CA LEU A 113 14.72 -11.05 4.92
C LEU A 113 15.55 -10.51 3.75
N PRO A 114 14.90 -10.07 2.65
CA PRO A 114 15.59 -9.32 1.62
C PRO A 114 16.13 -8.01 2.21
N ALA A 115 17.20 -7.48 1.62
CA ALA A 115 17.82 -6.22 2.01
C ALA A 115 17.00 -5.00 1.52
N LEU A 116 15.71 -4.97 1.85
CA LEU A 116 14.80 -3.88 1.55
C LEU A 116 14.60 -3.00 2.80
N PRO A 117 14.47 -1.67 2.65
CA PRO A 117 14.15 -0.79 3.76
C PRO A 117 12.86 -1.22 4.47
N VAL A 118 12.94 -1.38 5.79
CA VAL A 118 11.78 -1.60 6.65
C VAL A 118 11.47 -0.29 7.35
N VAL A 119 10.22 0.15 7.20
CA VAL A 119 9.71 1.32 7.91
C VAL A 119 8.61 0.89 8.89
N PRO A 120 8.37 1.69 9.94
CA PRO A 120 7.30 1.45 10.90
C PRO A 120 5.93 1.30 10.24
N GLY A 121 5.10 0.43 10.81
CA GLY A 121 3.75 0.18 10.28
C GLY A 121 2.84 1.39 10.40
N LEU A 122 2.08 1.68 9.34
CA LEU A 122 0.99 2.65 9.35
C LEU A 122 -0.33 1.91 9.16
N SER A 123 -1.25 2.09 10.10
CA SER A 123 -2.63 1.62 9.97
C SER A 123 -3.53 2.79 9.60
N ALA A 124 -4.48 2.56 8.71
CA ALA A 124 -5.45 3.56 8.28
C ALA A 124 -6.87 3.00 8.42
N GLN A 125 -7.78 3.85 8.87
CA GLN A 125 -9.20 3.54 8.98
C GLN A 125 -10.00 4.65 8.31
N LEU A 126 -10.84 4.27 7.35
CA LEU A 126 -11.80 5.18 6.74
C LEU A 126 -12.86 5.55 7.79
N GLY A 127 -12.96 6.83 8.12
CA GLY A 127 -14.07 7.36 8.90
C GLY A 127 -15.34 7.40 8.06
N GLY A 128 -16.48 7.10 8.67
CA GLY A 128 -17.78 7.20 7.99
C GLY A 128 -18.10 8.64 7.59
N VAL A 129 -18.83 8.80 6.48
CA VAL A 129 -19.53 10.05 6.15
C VAL A 129 -20.44 10.41 7.33
N GLY A 130 -20.20 11.56 7.96
CA GLY A 130 -21.11 12.09 8.97
C GLY A 130 -22.51 12.18 8.39
N GLY A 131 -23.43 11.35 8.89
CA GLY A 131 -24.84 11.39 8.52
C GLY A 131 -25.45 12.72 8.94
N GLY A 132 -25.51 13.66 8.00
CA GLY A 132 -26.21 14.92 8.14
C GLY A 132 -26.84 15.26 6.80
N GLY A 133 -28.15 15.02 6.69
CA GLY A 133 -28.93 15.41 5.52
C GLY A 133 -28.82 16.91 5.27
N GLY A 134 -28.06 17.28 4.24
CA GLY A 134 -27.86 18.66 3.83
C GLY A 134 -27.21 18.66 2.45
N SER A 135 -28.02 18.82 1.41
CA SER A 135 -27.56 19.02 0.05
C SER A 135 -26.88 20.39 -0.04
N GLY A 136 -25.54 20.40 -0.15
CA GLY A 136 -24.74 21.61 -0.39
C GLY A 136 -23.42 21.65 0.37
N GLY A 137 -22.37 21.03 -0.18
CA GLY A 137 -20.99 21.11 0.33
C GLY A 137 -20.32 19.74 0.42
N GLY A 138 -19.15 19.57 -0.21
CA GLY A 138 -18.43 18.30 -0.28
C GLY A 138 -18.14 17.69 1.09
N GLY A 139 -18.92 16.69 1.49
CA GLY A 139 -18.65 15.88 2.67
C GLY A 139 -17.46 14.96 2.41
N GLY A 140 -16.25 15.45 2.67
CA GLY A 140 -15.03 14.68 2.53
C GLY A 140 -14.99 13.52 3.53
N VAL A 141 -14.55 12.35 3.07
CA VAL A 141 -14.18 11.24 3.94
C VAL A 141 -12.97 11.68 4.77
N THR A 142 -12.97 11.41 6.08
CA THR A 142 -11.78 11.62 6.93
C THR A 142 -11.19 10.27 7.27
N CYS A 143 -9.89 10.10 7.05
CA CYS A 143 -9.16 8.90 7.44
C CYS A 143 -8.46 9.13 8.79
N SER A 144 -8.56 8.16 9.69
CA SER A 144 -7.75 8.09 10.90
C SER A 144 -6.52 7.24 10.63
N PHE A 145 -5.36 7.69 11.11
CA PHE A 145 -4.08 7.04 10.95
C PHE A 145 -3.44 6.74 12.30
N PHE A 146 -2.83 5.56 12.41
CA PHE A 146 -2.20 5.08 13.63
C PHE A 146 -0.81 4.52 13.33
N TRP A 147 0.18 4.89 14.14
CA TRP A 147 1.56 4.41 14.04
C TRP A 147 2.18 4.30 15.43
N ASP A 148 3.26 3.52 15.55
CA ASP A 148 4.06 3.48 16.77
C ASP A 148 4.92 4.76 16.87
N PRO A 149 4.67 5.66 17.84
CA PRO A 149 5.41 6.90 17.97
C PRO A 149 6.88 6.69 18.37
N GLU A 150 7.25 5.53 18.91
CA GLU A 150 8.63 5.19 19.26
C GLU A 150 9.43 4.75 18.03
N GLN A 151 8.75 4.18 17.03
CA GLN A 151 9.40 3.59 15.86
C GLN A 151 9.43 4.50 14.63
N ALA A 152 8.42 5.37 14.41
CA ALA A 152 8.17 6.24 13.22
C ALA A 152 9.26 7.30 12.89
N ALA A 153 10.53 6.98 13.15
CA ALA A 153 11.66 7.88 13.37
C ALA A 153 11.45 8.74 14.62
N ALA A 154 11.97 8.24 15.75
CA ALA A 154 12.26 8.93 17.01
C ALA A 154 11.49 10.26 17.23
N SER A 155 10.25 10.17 17.73
CA SER A 155 9.43 11.31 18.19
C SER A 155 9.36 12.48 17.20
N ILE A 156 8.54 12.36 16.14
CA ILE A 156 8.03 13.45 15.26
C ILE A 156 8.84 14.73 15.47
N GLU A 157 9.94 14.91 14.74
CA GLU A 157 10.86 16.03 14.93
C GLU A 157 10.08 17.36 14.98
N SER A 158 9.79 17.84 16.18
CA SER A 158 9.22 19.16 16.39
C SER A 158 10.28 20.15 15.92
N PRO A 159 10.01 20.98 14.90
CA PRO A 159 8.69 21.54 14.56
C PRO A 159 8.22 21.26 13.11
N LYS A 160 8.59 20.15 12.47
CA LYS A 160 8.23 19.92 11.05
C LYS A 160 6.76 19.54 10.88
N PRO A 161 6.04 20.12 9.90
CA PRO A 161 4.70 19.69 9.56
C PRO A 161 4.71 18.22 9.08
N LEU A 162 3.66 17.48 9.43
CA LEU A 162 3.44 16.12 8.96
C LEU A 162 2.40 16.09 7.84
N PHE A 163 2.60 15.17 6.91
CA PHE A 163 1.72 14.96 5.78
C PHE A 163 1.37 13.48 5.64
N ILE A 164 0.18 13.23 5.09
CA ILE A 164 -0.12 11.97 4.43
C ILE A 164 0.08 12.18 2.93
N ALA A 165 1.00 11.40 2.38
CA ALA A 165 1.20 11.28 0.95
C ALA A 165 0.30 10.16 0.42
N TRP A 166 -0.52 10.48 -0.56
CA TRP A 166 -1.50 9.59 -1.16
C TRP A 166 -1.07 9.21 -2.57
N VAL A 167 -1.12 7.93 -2.88
CA VAL A 167 -0.77 7.37 -4.19
C VAL A 167 -1.96 6.57 -4.70
N ASN A 168 -2.42 6.92 -5.90
CA ASN A 168 -3.53 6.24 -6.57
C ASN A 168 -3.29 6.23 -8.09
N GLN A 169 -3.49 5.06 -8.70
CA GLN A 169 -3.29 4.80 -10.11
C GLN A 169 -1.88 5.19 -10.57
N LEU A 170 -1.76 5.83 -11.73
CA LEU A 170 -0.49 6.31 -12.31
C LEU A 170 -0.21 7.78 -11.96
N ALA A 171 -0.90 8.35 -10.97
CA ALA A 171 -0.74 9.74 -10.59
C ALA A 171 0.51 9.95 -9.73
N ALA A 172 1.08 11.16 -9.80
CA ALA A 172 2.09 11.60 -8.84
C ALA A 172 1.50 11.61 -7.41
N PRO A 173 2.34 11.44 -6.37
CA PRO A 173 1.88 11.56 -5.00
C PRO A 173 1.18 12.90 -4.76
N VAL A 174 0.08 12.87 -4.02
CA VAL A 174 -0.63 14.07 -3.58
C VAL A 174 -0.56 14.13 -2.06
N TYR A 175 -0.36 15.32 -1.50
CA TYR A 175 -0.11 15.51 -0.07
C TYR A 175 -1.25 16.23 0.59
N THR A 176 -1.60 15.79 1.80
CA THR A 176 -2.51 16.52 2.69
C THR A 176 -1.92 16.59 4.07
N SER A 177 -2.08 17.73 4.74
CA SER A 177 -1.61 17.90 6.10
C SER A 177 -2.25 16.87 7.04
N LEU A 178 -1.44 16.30 7.92
CA LEU A 178 -1.90 15.44 9.00
C LEU A 178 -2.24 16.30 10.22
N ALA A 179 -3.49 16.25 10.65
CA ALA A 179 -3.91 16.80 11.93
C ALA A 179 -3.64 15.76 13.03
N ALA A 180 -2.46 15.85 13.68
CA ALA A 180 -2.12 15.00 14.81
C ALA A 180 -3.11 15.20 15.97
N THR A 181 -3.70 14.12 16.47
CA THR A 181 -4.71 14.14 17.53
C THR A 181 -4.11 13.71 18.88
N SER A 182 -3.12 12.82 18.84
CA SER A 182 -2.29 12.40 19.97
C SER A 182 -0.95 11.85 19.45
N PRO A 183 0.05 11.59 20.31
CA PRO A 183 1.21 10.81 19.89
C PRO A 183 0.76 9.49 19.23
N GLY A 184 1.30 9.18 18.03
CA GLY A 184 0.95 7.97 17.29
C GLY A 184 -0.40 7.99 16.57
N ASN A 185 -1.12 9.12 16.56
CA ASN A 185 -2.44 9.22 15.93
C ASN A 185 -2.67 10.57 15.24
N GLY A 186 -3.32 10.54 14.09
CA GLY A 186 -3.77 11.75 13.42
C GLY A 186 -4.86 11.47 12.39
N THR A 187 -5.37 12.54 11.81
CA THR A 187 -6.40 12.47 10.77
C THR A 187 -5.97 13.27 9.55
N ALA A 188 -6.33 12.76 8.37
CA ALA A 188 -6.16 13.45 7.09
C ALA A 188 -7.29 13.05 6.15
N SER A 189 -7.66 13.94 5.23
CA SER A 189 -8.69 13.68 4.23
C SER A 189 -8.03 13.36 2.89
N PRO A 190 -8.38 12.25 2.21
CA PRO A 190 -7.86 11.97 0.89
C PRO A 190 -8.31 13.06 -0.09
N PRO A 191 -7.45 13.44 -1.05
CA PRO A 191 -7.86 14.24 -2.20
C PRO A 191 -9.08 13.62 -2.91
N GLY A 192 -9.95 14.48 -3.43
CA GLY A 192 -11.14 14.02 -4.16
C GLY A 192 -10.79 13.22 -5.41
N GLY A 193 -11.62 12.23 -5.75
CA GLY A 193 -11.48 11.42 -6.97
C GLY A 193 -10.59 10.18 -6.84
N MET A 194 -10.09 9.88 -5.64
CA MET A 194 -9.42 8.61 -5.36
C MET A 194 -10.44 7.46 -5.32
N ALA A 195 -10.06 6.31 -5.90
CA ALA A 195 -10.88 5.11 -5.94
C ALA A 195 -9.99 3.86 -6.04
N GLY A 196 -10.56 2.69 -5.75
CA GLY A 196 -9.84 1.43 -5.82
C GLY A 196 -8.73 1.36 -4.80
N SER A 197 -7.55 0.95 -5.23
CA SER A 197 -6.40 0.73 -4.34
C SER A 197 -5.61 2.02 -4.15
N VAL A 198 -5.70 2.56 -2.95
CA VAL A 198 -5.02 3.79 -2.53
C VAL A 198 -3.99 3.43 -1.48
N PHE A 199 -2.77 3.95 -1.66
CA PHE A 199 -1.69 3.78 -0.69
C PHE A 199 -1.41 5.11 -0.02
N ALA A 200 -1.22 5.08 1.30
CA ALA A 200 -0.96 6.26 2.11
C ALA A 200 0.32 6.08 2.91
N VAL A 201 1.17 7.10 2.95
CA VAL A 201 2.42 7.11 3.72
C VAL A 201 2.50 8.34 4.60
N LEU A 202 2.97 8.16 5.83
CA LEU A 202 3.30 9.25 6.73
C LEU A 202 4.68 9.80 6.38
N THR A 203 4.78 11.11 6.21
CA THR A 203 6.05 11.79 5.88
C THR A 203 6.12 13.20 6.47
N SER A 204 7.32 13.77 6.55
CA SER A 204 7.59 15.14 7.00
C SER A 204 7.94 16.10 5.86
N GLN A 205 7.76 15.67 4.60
CA GLN A 205 8.02 16.47 3.42
C GLN A 205 6.98 16.20 2.32
N ASP A 206 6.74 17.18 1.47
CA ASP A 206 5.68 17.20 0.46
C ASP A 206 6.19 17.46 -0.97
N GLU A 207 7.49 17.25 -1.20
CA GLU A 207 8.15 17.62 -2.45
C GLU A 207 8.39 16.44 -3.41
N ALA A 208 8.28 15.19 -2.94
CA ALA A 208 8.57 14.03 -3.79
C ALA A 208 7.55 13.92 -4.94
N ALA A 209 8.04 14.08 -6.17
CA ALA A 209 7.20 14.05 -7.37
C ALA A 209 6.93 12.61 -7.86
N LYS A 210 7.69 11.63 -7.37
CA LYS A 210 7.62 10.22 -7.76
C LYS A 210 7.40 9.33 -6.54
N VAL A 211 6.64 8.26 -6.73
CA VAL A 211 6.36 7.27 -5.68
C VAL A 211 7.65 6.62 -5.16
N ALA A 212 8.60 6.32 -6.05
CA ALA A 212 9.90 5.74 -5.66
C ALA A 212 10.75 6.68 -4.78
N GLU A 213 10.71 7.99 -5.02
CA GLU A 213 11.37 8.96 -4.12
C GLU A 213 10.67 9.02 -2.78
N LEU A 214 9.33 9.08 -2.78
CA LEU A 214 8.51 9.14 -1.57
C LEU A 214 8.80 7.99 -0.62
N ALA A 215 9.11 6.80 -1.13
CA ALA A 215 9.44 5.65 -0.30
C ALA A 215 10.68 5.86 0.58
N GLY A 216 11.68 6.59 0.09
CA GLY A 216 12.85 6.98 0.88
C GLY A 216 12.56 8.02 1.97
N TYR A 217 11.39 8.67 1.91
CA TYR A 217 10.96 9.70 2.86
C TYR A 217 9.82 9.22 3.78
N ALA A 218 9.49 7.94 3.75
CA ALA A 218 8.46 7.35 4.58
C ALA A 218 8.91 7.30 6.05
N LEU A 219 8.17 7.96 6.93
CA LEU A 219 8.30 7.85 8.39
C LEU A 219 7.55 6.62 8.92
N ALA A 220 6.41 6.31 8.30
CA ALA A 220 5.65 5.08 8.54
C ALA A 220 4.81 4.72 7.31
N GLY A 221 4.64 3.42 7.06
CA GLY A 221 3.71 2.88 6.07
C GLY A 221 4.31 1.90 5.06
N PRO A 222 3.70 1.75 3.88
CA PRO A 222 2.42 2.35 3.51
C PRO A 222 1.24 1.67 4.22
N ALA A 223 0.16 2.42 4.36
CA ALA A 223 -1.17 1.88 4.64
C ALA A 223 -1.89 1.60 3.32
N TYR A 224 -2.64 0.49 3.25
CA TYR A 224 -3.52 0.17 2.13
C TYR A 224 -4.96 0.58 2.45
N LEU A 225 -5.61 1.27 1.52
CA LEU A 225 -7.01 1.69 1.60
C LEU A 225 -7.74 1.24 0.34
N SER A 226 -8.90 0.63 0.51
CA SER A 226 -9.84 0.35 -0.59
C SER A 226 -10.93 1.42 -0.56
N MET A 227 -11.02 2.24 -1.60
CA MET A 227 -12.00 3.33 -1.73
C MET A 227 -12.99 3.12 -2.87
#